data_AF-A0A267FM22-F1
#
_entry.id   AF-A0A267FM22-F1
#
_cell.length_a   1.000
_cell.length_b   1.000
_cell.length_c   1.000
_cell.angle_alpha   90.00
_cell.angle_beta   90.00
_cell.angle_gamma   90.00
#
_symmetry.space_group_name_H-M   'P 1'
#
loop_
_entity.id
_entity.type
_entity.pdbx_description
1 polymer ?
#
loop_
_entity_poly.entity_id
_entity_poly.type
_entity_poly.pdbx_seq_one_letter_code
_entity_poly.pdbx_strand_id
1 'polypeptide(L)'
;MGVRGLTGYIVRNAQNRGVTQHRLANCRLVIDAANFVHFLYNFTYDYGGEYDLYADRLQRLFDKFQRCGIQPLFVFDGAKDWKGGKIRQQLRRMADRAASCKQLLETGRPDPRNRLLPILTYDVFGQAAVDRGFPVATVLTGDADEQVRAI
;
A
#
# COMPACT_ATOMS: atom_id res chain seq x y z
N MET A 1 -3.13 -9.89 -2.72
CA MET A 1 -2.66 -10.62 -3.95
C MET A 1 -3.33 -10.00 -5.17
N GLY A 2 -2.75 -10.03 -6.37
CA GLY A 2 -3.37 -9.42 -7.56
C GLY A 2 -3.69 -10.44 -8.66
N VAL A 3 -4.87 -10.32 -9.27
CA VAL A 3 -5.16 -11.02 -10.54
C VAL A 3 -4.45 -10.26 -11.66
N ARG A 4 -3.40 -10.87 -12.22
CA ARG A 4 -2.59 -10.22 -13.27
C ARG A 4 -3.47 -9.86 -14.47
N GLY A 5 -3.41 -8.60 -14.89
CA GLY A 5 -4.13 -8.10 -16.05
C GLY A 5 -5.59 -7.69 -15.77
N LEU A 6 -6.12 -7.93 -14.57
CA LEU A 6 -7.52 -7.60 -14.25
C LEU A 6 -7.80 -6.10 -14.34
N THR A 7 -6.96 -5.26 -13.72
CA THR A 7 -7.12 -3.80 -13.77
C THR A 7 -7.11 -3.29 -15.21
N GLY A 8 -6.14 -3.73 -16.03
CA GLY A 8 -6.05 -3.34 -17.43
C GLY A 8 -7.26 -3.82 -18.26
N TYR A 9 -7.77 -5.02 -17.97
CA TYR A 9 -8.98 -5.53 -18.58
C TYR A 9 -10.22 -4.69 -18.21
N ILE A 10 -10.39 -4.35 -16.93
CA ILE A 10 -11.49 -3.51 -16.46
C ILE A 10 -11.43 -2.13 -17.12
N VAL A 11 -10.26 -1.47 -17.10
CA VAL A 11 -10.08 -0.13 -17.69
C VAL A 11 -10.41 -0.13 -19.19
N ARG A 12 -9.92 -1.12 -19.95
CA ARG A 12 -10.22 -1.23 -21.39
C ARG A 12 -11.69 -1.45 -21.70
N ASN A 13 -12.46 -1.99 -20.75
CA ASN A 13 -13.87 -2.30 -20.91
C ASN A 13 -14.78 -1.41 -20.04
N ALA A 14 -14.25 -0.32 -19.45
CA ALA A 14 -14.94 0.44 -18.42
C ALA A 14 -16.27 1.03 -18.92
N GLN A 15 -16.29 1.58 -20.15
CA GLN A 15 -17.49 2.12 -20.79
C GLN A 15 -18.55 1.04 -21.05
N ASN A 16 -18.13 -0.15 -21.47
CA ASN A 16 -19.03 -1.27 -21.79
C ASN A 16 -19.55 -2.01 -20.53
N ARG A 17 -18.93 -1.77 -19.37
CA ARG A 17 -19.24 -2.47 -18.11
C ARG A 17 -19.80 -1.57 -17.01
N GLY A 18 -20.16 -0.33 -17.36
CA GLY A 18 -20.74 0.61 -16.40
C GLY A 18 -19.77 1.00 -15.27
N VAL A 19 -18.46 0.95 -15.52
CA VAL A 19 -17.46 1.35 -14.51
C VAL A 19 -17.31 2.87 -14.59
N THR A 20 -17.95 3.57 -13.68
CA THR A 20 -17.94 5.03 -13.58
C THR A 20 -16.90 5.50 -12.57
N GLN A 21 -16.21 6.60 -12.90
CA GLN A 21 -15.37 7.28 -11.92
C GLN A 21 -16.24 7.99 -10.90
N HIS A 22 -16.05 7.66 -9.63
CA HIS A 22 -16.71 8.33 -8.52
C HIS A 22 -15.74 9.26 -7.81
N ARG A 23 -16.15 10.52 -7.61
CA ARG A 23 -15.46 11.45 -6.73
C ARG A 23 -15.88 11.14 -5.30
N LEU A 24 -14.93 10.73 -4.48
CA LEU A 24 -15.17 10.43 -3.07
C LEU A 24 -15.28 11.74 -2.26
N ALA A 25 -16.38 11.89 -1.54
CA ALA A 25 -16.60 12.96 -0.58
C ALA A 25 -17.61 12.50 0.49
N ASN A 26 -17.46 12.99 1.72
CA ASN A 26 -18.35 12.74 2.86
C ASN A 26 -18.66 11.26 3.07
N CYS A 27 -17.65 10.40 2.98
CA CYS A 27 -17.82 8.95 3.04
C CYS A 27 -16.83 8.30 4.00
N ARG A 28 -17.20 7.10 4.47
CA ARG A 28 -16.29 6.19 5.14
C ARG A 28 -15.57 5.35 4.09
N LEU A 29 -14.27 5.14 4.29
CA LEU A 29 -13.45 4.40 3.35
C LEU A 29 -12.57 3.41 4.10
N VAL A 30 -12.68 2.12 3.80
CA VAL A 30 -11.75 1.11 4.31
C VAL A 30 -10.62 0.95 3.30
N ILE A 31 -9.38 1.06 3.76
CA ILE A 31 -8.19 1.07 2.92
C ILE A 31 -7.26 -0.06 3.36
N ASP A 32 -6.90 -0.95 2.42
CA ASP A 32 -5.73 -1.82 2.57
C ASP A 32 -4.48 -0.93 2.66
N ALA A 33 -3.99 -0.77 3.88
CA ALA A 33 -2.91 0.15 4.18
C ALA A 33 -1.58 -0.34 3.59
N ALA A 34 -1.36 -1.65 3.51
CA ALA A 34 -0.10 -2.20 3.01
C ALA A 34 0.09 -1.85 1.53
N ASN A 35 -0.94 -2.11 0.73
CA ASN A 35 -0.94 -1.76 -0.69
C ASN A 35 -0.91 -0.25 -0.90
N PHE A 36 -1.65 0.51 -0.08
CA PHE A 36 -1.68 1.97 -0.18
C PHE A 36 -0.32 2.60 0.08
N VAL A 37 0.41 2.14 1.10
CA VAL A 37 1.79 2.58 1.39
C VAL A 37 2.70 2.30 0.19
N HIS A 38 2.65 1.09 -0.37
CA HIS A 38 3.40 0.74 -1.59
C HIS A 38 3.07 1.63 -2.79
N PHE A 39 1.82 2.06 -2.94
CA PHE A 39 1.40 2.98 -3.99
C PHE A 39 1.92 4.40 -3.76
N LEU A 40 1.92 4.87 -2.51
CA LEU A 40 2.30 6.23 -2.15
C LEU A 40 3.80 6.48 -2.18
N TYR A 41 4.62 5.50 -1.80
CA TYR A 41 6.06 5.66 -1.78
C TYR A 41 6.64 5.66 -3.20
N ASN A 42 7.19 6.80 -3.62
CA ASN A 42 7.83 6.98 -4.92
C ASN A 42 9.07 7.88 -4.84
N PHE A 43 9.68 7.94 -3.66
CA PHE A 43 10.86 8.76 -3.39
C PHE A 43 12.13 7.97 -3.63
N THR A 44 13.27 8.65 -3.51
CA THR A 44 14.58 8.00 -3.61
C THR A 44 14.75 6.92 -2.52
N TYR A 45 15.66 5.99 -2.79
CA TYR A 45 16.04 4.92 -1.87
C TYR A 45 17.39 5.20 -1.20
N ASP A 46 17.98 6.37 -1.44
CA ASP A 46 19.26 6.78 -0.86
C ASP A 46 19.22 6.69 0.67
N TYR A 47 20.32 6.22 1.26
CA TYR A 47 20.47 6.04 2.71
C TYR A 47 19.34 5.23 3.38
N GLY A 48 18.69 4.36 2.60
CA GLY A 48 17.61 3.53 3.10
C GLY A 48 16.26 4.22 3.12
N GLY A 49 16.05 5.31 2.36
CA GLY A 49 14.76 5.93 2.09
C GLY A 49 14.68 7.40 2.49
N GLU A 50 13.81 8.14 1.79
CA GLU A 50 13.51 9.54 2.04
C GLU A 50 12.18 9.65 2.79
N TYR A 51 12.27 9.80 4.11
CA TYR A 51 11.14 9.74 5.03
C TYR A 51 10.50 11.11 5.29
N ASP A 52 11.24 12.20 5.17
CA ASP A 52 10.75 13.55 5.46
C ASP A 52 9.79 14.00 4.35
N LEU A 53 10.20 13.86 3.07
CA LEU A 53 9.32 14.15 1.95
C LEU A 53 8.12 13.21 1.89
N TYR A 54 8.30 11.96 2.33
CA TYR A 54 7.22 11.00 2.43
C TYR A 54 6.20 11.44 3.48
N ALA A 55 6.63 11.81 4.69
CA ALA A 55 5.78 12.30 5.75
C ALA A 55 5.01 13.56 5.31
N ASP A 56 5.69 14.54 4.72
CA ASP A 56 5.07 15.76 4.18
C ASP A 56 4.02 15.46 3.09
N ARG A 57 4.26 14.46 2.23
CA ARG A 57 3.24 13.97 1.28
C ARG A 57 2.04 13.35 1.97
N LEU A 58 2.23 12.58 3.05
CA LEU A 58 1.12 12.01 3.83
C LEU A 58 0.29 13.10 4.49
N GLN A 59 0.93 14.12 5.07
CA GLN A 59 0.24 15.27 5.68
C GLN A 59 -0.69 15.95 4.68
N ARG A 60 -0.20 16.24 3.46
CA ARG A 60 -1.04 16.82 2.39
C ARG A 60 -2.18 15.91 1.92
N LEU A 61 -1.95 14.60 1.90
CA LEU A 61 -2.99 13.63 1.53
C LEU A 61 -4.09 13.60 2.60
N PHE A 62 -3.70 13.58 3.86
CA PHE A 62 -4.59 13.60 5.01
C PHE A 62 -5.40 14.89 5.10
N ASP A 63 -4.80 16.04 4.79
CA ASP A 63 -5.54 17.30 4.63
C ASP A 63 -6.65 17.18 3.59
N LYS A 64 -6.38 16.50 2.47
CA LYS A 64 -7.39 16.27 1.43
C LYS A 64 -8.51 15.36 1.91
N PHE A 65 -8.20 14.32 2.68
CA PHE A 65 -9.24 13.47 3.28
C PHE A 65 -10.15 14.27 4.19
N GLN A 66 -9.61 15.10 5.07
CA GLN A 66 -10.41 15.94 5.96
C GLN A 66 -11.25 16.96 5.19
N ARG A 67 -10.65 17.67 4.23
CA ARG A 67 -11.38 18.66 3.39
C ARG A 67 -12.51 18.04 2.59
N CYS A 68 -12.34 16.79 2.15
CA CYS A 68 -13.37 16.05 1.42
C CYS A 68 -14.35 15.33 2.35
N GLY A 69 -14.23 15.44 3.69
CA GLY A 69 -15.07 14.70 4.64
C GLY A 69 -14.91 13.18 4.57
N ILE A 70 -13.75 12.70 4.10
CA ILE A 70 -13.45 11.26 4.02
C ILE A 70 -12.98 10.79 5.39
N GLN A 71 -13.58 9.70 5.87
CA GLN A 71 -13.24 9.04 7.12
C GLN A 71 -12.55 7.70 6.79
N PRO A 72 -11.22 7.67 6.61
CA PRO A 72 -10.51 6.45 6.31
C PRO A 72 -10.38 5.57 7.55
N LEU A 73 -10.45 4.25 7.35
CA LEU A 73 -9.96 3.22 8.26
C LEU A 73 -8.82 2.50 7.54
N PHE A 74 -7.60 2.66 8.04
CA PHE A 74 -6.43 1.99 7.49
C PHE A 74 -6.29 0.61 8.13
N VAL A 75 -6.26 -0.43 7.31
CA VAL A 75 -6.16 -1.82 7.76
C VAL A 75 -4.85 -2.43 7.29
N PHE A 76 -4.00 -2.83 8.23
CA PHE A 76 -2.78 -3.59 7.96
C PHE A 76 -3.01 -5.09 8.04
N ASP A 77 -2.25 -5.84 7.22
CA ASP A 77 -2.17 -7.29 7.28
C ASP A 77 -1.79 -7.76 8.69
N GLY A 78 -2.38 -8.88 9.09
CA GLY A 78 -2.11 -9.52 10.37
C GLY A 78 -0.97 -10.54 10.31
N ALA A 79 -0.92 -11.38 11.34
CA ALA A 79 -0.02 -12.53 11.34
C ALA A 79 -0.32 -13.43 10.15
N LYS A 80 0.69 -13.68 9.32
CA LYS A 80 0.56 -14.56 8.16
C LYS A 80 0.54 -16.01 8.61
N ASP A 81 -0.35 -16.80 8.02
CA ASP A 81 -0.30 -18.25 8.19
C ASP A 81 0.97 -18.80 7.53
N TRP A 82 1.81 -19.43 8.34
CA TRP A 82 3.07 -20.03 7.93
C TRP A 82 2.89 -21.44 7.36
N LYS A 83 1.65 -21.91 7.19
CA LYS A 83 1.33 -23.20 6.58
C LYS A 83 0.97 -23.08 5.10
N GLY A 84 1.24 -24.14 4.33
CA GLY A 84 0.73 -24.30 2.96
C GLY A 84 1.41 -23.46 1.87
N GLY A 85 0.69 -23.14 0.79
CA GLY A 85 1.24 -22.49 -0.40
C GLY A 85 1.58 -21.00 -0.23
N LYS A 86 0.98 -20.32 0.75
CA LYS A 86 1.20 -18.88 1.01
C LYS A 86 2.66 -18.62 1.43
N ILE A 87 3.30 -19.49 2.23
CA ILE A 87 4.70 -19.31 2.66
C ILE A 87 5.67 -19.29 1.47
N ARG A 88 5.51 -20.19 0.49
CA ARG A 88 6.37 -20.25 -0.71
C ARG A 88 6.30 -18.96 -1.50
N GLN A 89 5.11 -18.35 -1.58
CA GLN A 89 4.95 -17.07 -2.25
C GLN A 89 5.60 -15.92 -1.46
N GLN A 90 5.51 -15.92 -0.13
CA GLN A 90 6.17 -14.91 0.70
C GLN A 90 7.70 -15.02 0.59
N LEU A 91 8.25 -16.23 0.70
CA LEU A 91 9.70 -16.47 0.55
C LEU A 91 10.20 -16.02 -0.83
N ARG A 92 9.46 -16.34 -1.89
CA ARG A 92 9.79 -15.87 -3.24
C ARG A 92 9.80 -14.34 -3.32
N ARG A 93 8.80 -13.66 -2.77
CA ARG A 93 8.76 -12.19 -2.74
C ARG A 93 9.92 -11.59 -1.94
N MET A 94 10.33 -12.22 -0.84
CA MET A 94 11.48 -11.79 -0.06
C MET A 94 12.79 -11.95 -0.87
N ALA A 95 12.96 -13.07 -1.56
CA ALA A 95 14.10 -13.29 -2.45
C ALA A 95 14.13 -12.29 -3.62
N ASP A 96 12.98 -12.04 -4.26
CA ASP A 96 12.85 -11.06 -5.34
C ASP A 96 13.21 -9.64 -4.85
N ARG A 97 12.77 -9.25 -3.63
CA ARG A 97 13.15 -7.98 -3.01
C ARG A 97 14.65 -7.89 -2.74
N ALA A 98 15.25 -8.94 -2.18
CA ALA A 98 16.69 -8.97 -1.92
C ALA A 98 17.50 -8.82 -3.22
N ALA A 99 17.08 -9.48 -4.29
CA ALA A 99 17.70 -9.34 -5.61
C ALA A 99 17.55 -7.91 -6.16
N SER A 100 16.36 -7.30 -6.03
CA SER A 100 16.14 -5.91 -6.46
C SER A 100 16.97 -4.91 -5.63
N CYS A 101 17.16 -5.13 -4.33
CA CYS A 101 18.06 -4.31 -3.51
C CYS A 101 19.51 -4.43 -4.00
N LYS A 102 19.99 -5.64 -4.27
CA LYS A 102 21.33 -5.87 -4.81
C LYS A 102 21.53 -5.13 -6.14
N GLN A 103 20.57 -5.27 -7.07
CA GLN A 103 20.60 -4.57 -8.35
C GLN A 103 20.62 -3.04 -8.18
N LEU A 104 19.82 -2.51 -7.26
CA LEU A 104 19.80 -1.07 -6.96
C LEU A 104 21.18 -0.60 -6.50
N LEU A 105 21.83 -1.34 -5.60
CA LEU A 105 23.18 -1.01 -5.11
C LEU A 105 24.24 -1.06 -6.22
N GLU A 106 24.14 -2.04 -7.13
CA GLU A 106 25.11 -2.21 -8.23
C GLU A 106 24.91 -1.20 -9.36
N THR A 107 23.67 -0.80 -9.65
CA THR A 107 23.34 0.00 -10.84
C THR A 107 22.90 1.43 -10.54
N GLY A 108 22.61 1.75 -9.26
CA GLY A 108 21.98 3.00 -8.84
C GLY A 108 20.55 3.18 -9.36
N ARG A 109 19.96 2.16 -9.99
CA ARG A 109 18.63 2.25 -10.62
C ARG A 109 17.67 1.21 -10.04
N PRO A 110 16.50 1.63 -9.52
CA PRO A 110 15.51 0.68 -9.02
C PRO A 110 14.85 -0.08 -10.17
N ASP A 111 14.50 -1.34 -9.94
CA ASP A 111 13.73 -2.12 -10.90
C ASP A 111 12.32 -1.51 -11.05
N PRO A 112 11.92 -1.03 -12.25
CA PRO A 112 10.60 -0.46 -12.46
C PRO A 112 9.46 -1.46 -12.24
N ARG A 113 9.74 -2.78 -12.28
CA ARG A 113 8.78 -3.86 -12.07
C ARG A 113 8.63 -4.26 -10.60
N ASN A 114 9.61 -3.94 -9.77
CA ASN A 114 9.62 -4.33 -8.36
C ASN A 114 9.99 -3.12 -7.49
N ARG A 115 8.97 -2.32 -7.16
CA ARG A 115 9.16 -1.17 -6.25
C ARG A 115 9.53 -1.67 -4.87
N LEU A 116 10.73 -1.31 -4.44
CA LEU A 116 11.19 -1.52 -3.08
C LEU A 116 10.41 -0.60 -2.14
N LEU A 117 10.34 -1.01 -0.88
CA LEU A 117 9.79 -0.19 0.17
C LEU A 117 10.83 -0.08 1.27
N PRO A 118 11.28 1.13 1.60
CA PRO A 118 12.15 1.35 2.75
C PRO A 118 11.57 0.82 4.06
N ILE A 119 12.45 0.41 4.98
CA ILE A 119 12.08 -0.36 6.16
C ILE A 119 11.11 0.39 7.09
N LEU A 120 11.25 1.71 7.23
CA LEU A 120 10.42 2.51 8.15
C LEU A 120 9.16 3.08 7.50
N THR A 121 8.87 2.75 6.24
CA THR A 121 7.75 3.38 5.51
C THR A 121 6.41 3.11 6.20
N TYR A 122 6.22 1.90 6.75
CA TYR A 122 5.01 1.55 7.49
C TYR A 122 4.87 2.32 8.81
N ASP A 123 5.97 2.48 9.54
CA ASP A 123 5.98 3.20 10.82
C ASP A 123 5.71 4.68 10.61
N VAL A 124 6.37 5.31 9.62
CA VAL A 124 6.13 6.71 9.26
C VAL A 124 4.68 6.92 8.84
N PHE A 125 4.10 5.99 8.07
CA PHE A 125 2.69 6.06 7.70
C PHE A 125 1.75 5.93 8.91
N GLY A 126 1.97 4.91 9.74
CA GLY A 126 1.15 4.64 10.91
C GLY A 126 1.17 5.82 11.88
N GLN A 127 2.36 6.33 12.19
CA GLN A 127 2.53 7.49 13.06
C GLN A 127 1.84 8.73 12.49
N ALA A 128 2.07 9.05 11.22
CA ALA A 128 1.44 10.20 10.58
C ALA A 128 -0.10 10.10 10.56
N ALA A 129 -0.66 8.89 10.41
CA ALA A 129 -2.10 8.66 10.45
C ALA A 129 -2.66 8.84 11.86
N VAL A 130 -1.99 8.28 12.86
CA VAL A 130 -2.38 8.38 14.29
C VAL A 130 -2.28 9.82 14.78
N ASP A 131 -1.21 10.55 14.44
CA ASP A 131 -1.02 11.95 14.80
C ASP A 131 -2.14 12.86 14.27
N ARG A 132 -2.74 12.48 13.13
CA ARG A 132 -3.89 13.16 12.53
C ARG A 132 -5.24 12.65 13.04
N GLY A 133 -5.25 11.69 13.95
CA GLY A 133 -6.47 11.11 14.53
C GLY A 133 -7.20 10.13 13.62
N PHE A 134 -6.53 9.58 12.58
CA PHE A 134 -7.14 8.54 11.76
C PHE A 134 -7.01 7.16 12.42
N PRO A 135 -8.07 6.34 12.37
CA PRO A 135 -8.01 5.00 12.91
C PRO A 135 -7.13 4.10 12.04
N VAL A 136 -6.21 3.41 12.71
CA VAL A 136 -5.36 2.36 12.15
C VAL A 136 -5.67 1.07 12.87
N ALA A 137 -5.93 0.01 12.12
CA ALA A 137 -6.21 -1.33 12.62
C ALA A 137 -5.25 -2.34 12.00
N THR A 138 -4.94 -3.39 12.74
CA THR A 138 -4.20 -4.55 12.25
C THR A 138 -5.08 -5.78 12.41
N VAL A 139 -5.17 -6.59 11.36
CA VAL A 139 -5.89 -7.87 11.42
C VAL A 139 -5.18 -8.81 12.40
N LEU A 140 -5.95 -9.64 13.14
CA LEU A 140 -5.35 -10.62 14.05
C LEU A 140 -4.52 -11.67 13.30
N THR A 141 -5.13 -12.31 12.29
CA THR A 141 -4.50 -13.33 11.45
C THR A 141 -5.00 -13.21 10.02
N GLY A 142 -4.10 -13.30 9.04
CA GLY A 142 -4.46 -13.27 7.62
C GLY A 142 -4.26 -11.91 6.93
N ASP A 143 -4.83 -11.80 5.73
CA ASP A 143 -4.62 -10.67 4.84
C ASP A 143 -5.72 -9.59 5.06
N ALA A 144 -5.37 -8.31 5.02
CA ALA A 144 -6.31 -7.20 5.16
C ALA A 144 -7.44 -7.29 4.12
N ASP A 145 -7.11 -7.69 2.89
CA ASP A 145 -8.07 -7.95 1.80
C ASP A 145 -9.24 -8.87 2.22
N GLU A 146 -9.00 -9.87 3.08
CA GLU A 146 -10.03 -10.80 3.54
C GLU A 146 -10.98 -10.12 4.55
N GLN A 147 -10.44 -9.27 5.42
CA GLN A 147 -11.22 -8.58 6.45
C GLN A 147 -11.97 -7.36 5.91
N VAL A 148 -11.42 -6.65 4.92
CA VAL A 148 -12.13 -5.57 4.21
C VAL A 148 -13.39 -6.08 3.52
N ARG A 149 -13.42 -7.34 3.05
CA ARG A 149 -14.63 -7.95 2.47
C ARG A 149 -15.74 -8.24 3.48
N ALA A 150 -15.40 -8.33 4.76
CA ALA A 150 -16.34 -8.69 5.82
C ALA A 150 -17.02 -7.46 6.46
N ILE A 151 -16.56 -6.25 6.13
CA ILE A 151 -17.09 -4.95 6.59
C ILE A 151 -18.02 -4.38 5.52
#